data_AF-A0A2W5FGG8-F1
#
_entry.id   AF-A0A2W5FGG8-F1
#
_cell.length_a   1.000
_cell.length_b   1.000
_cell.length_c   1.000
_cell.angle_alpha   90.00
_cell.angle_beta   90.00
_cell.angle_gamma   90.00
#
_symmetry.space_group_name_H-M   'P 1'
#
loop_
_entity.id
_entity.type
_entity.pdbx_description
1 polymer ?
#
loop_
_entity_poly.entity_id
_entity_poly.type
_entity_poly.pdbx_seq_one_letter_code
_entity_poly.pdbx_strand_id
1 'polypeptide(L)'
;MQKYDFATFKHSVNLSHYAAAQGYELDSKKSTRSSLVMRHTATGDKIIVSKKAANWVYFSVHDDSDNGTIVDFIEKRTSKSLPEIGKELAAWSGGAGALPVYALPDVQEQIYDRTRIANAFKWMRPVAAHPYLINERKIPASVLNHPKFSGRIFQDRYGNAVFQNLTN
;
A
#
# COMPACT_ATOMS: atom_id res chain seq x y z
N MET A 1 7.56 21.49 27.59
CA MET A 1 7.05 20.33 26.83
C MET A 1 8.12 19.92 25.83
N GLN A 2 8.61 18.68 25.86
CA GLN A 2 9.59 18.22 24.87
C GLN A 2 8.92 18.21 23.50
N LYS A 3 9.52 18.90 22.52
CA LYS A 3 9.01 18.93 21.16
C LYS A 3 9.65 17.77 20.39
N TYR A 4 8.84 16.81 20.00
CA TYR A 4 9.26 15.70 19.15
C TYR A 4 9.15 16.07 17.67
N ASP A 5 10.11 15.62 16.88
CA ASP A 5 10.08 15.79 15.44
C ASP A 5 9.45 14.56 14.76
N PHE A 6 8.12 14.60 14.63
CA PHE A 6 7.37 13.55 13.96
C PHE A 6 7.66 13.45 12.46
N ALA A 7 8.09 14.53 11.80
CA ALA A 7 8.51 14.45 10.40
C ALA A 7 9.76 13.58 10.28
N THR A 8 10.66 13.68 11.25
CA THR A 8 11.83 12.81 11.31
C THR A 8 11.47 11.36 11.58
N PHE A 9 10.59 11.07 12.54
CA PHE A 9 10.22 9.69 12.85
C PHE A 9 9.53 8.96 11.69
N LYS A 10 8.73 9.67 10.88
CA LYS A 10 8.02 9.09 9.73
C LYS A 10 8.96 8.49 8.68
N HIS A 11 10.18 8.98 8.56
CA HIS A 11 11.17 8.43 7.63
C HIS A 11 12.17 7.49 8.31
N SER A 12 12.59 7.79 9.54
CA SER A 12 13.70 7.09 10.20
C SER A 12 13.27 5.82 10.92
N VAL A 13 12.04 5.77 11.43
CA VAL A 13 11.51 4.57 12.11
C VAL A 13 10.93 3.63 11.07
N ASN A 14 11.59 2.48 10.89
CA ASN A 14 11.09 1.43 10.01
C ASN A 14 9.80 0.85 10.58
N LEU A 15 8.67 1.18 9.94
CA LEU A 15 7.34 0.77 10.38
C LEU A 15 7.17 -0.74 10.40
N SER A 16 7.78 -1.47 9.45
CA SER A 16 7.69 -2.94 9.44
C SER A 16 8.42 -3.57 10.62
N HIS A 17 9.56 -3.01 11.05
CA HIS A 17 10.25 -3.46 12.26
C HIS A 17 9.42 -3.18 13.51
N TYR A 18 8.84 -1.98 13.60
CA TYR A 18 7.98 -1.61 14.71
C TYR A 18 6.74 -2.51 14.78
N ALA A 19 6.05 -2.73 13.65
CA ALA A 19 4.88 -3.61 13.58
C ALA A 19 5.25 -5.05 13.98
N ALA A 20 6.41 -5.55 13.57
CA ALA A 20 6.87 -6.88 14.00
C ALA A 20 7.06 -6.99 15.51
N ALA A 21 7.58 -5.95 16.16
CA ALA A 21 7.67 -5.91 17.61
C ALA A 21 6.30 -5.83 18.30
N GLN A 22 5.25 -5.38 17.60
CA GLN A 22 3.86 -5.44 18.04
C GLN A 22 3.17 -6.76 17.67
N GLY A 23 3.91 -7.79 17.25
CA GLY A 23 3.38 -9.13 16.97
C GLY A 23 2.89 -9.36 15.53
N TYR A 24 3.18 -8.44 14.60
CA TYR A 24 2.86 -8.66 13.19
C TYR A 24 3.93 -9.51 12.49
N GLU A 25 3.50 -10.57 11.84
CA GLU A 25 4.37 -11.48 11.11
C GLU A 25 4.36 -11.19 9.60
N LEU A 26 5.50 -11.37 8.93
CA LEU A 26 5.63 -11.16 7.50
C LEU A 26 4.98 -12.29 6.70
N ASP A 27 4.04 -11.94 5.80
CA ASP A 27 3.54 -12.83 4.76
C ASP A 27 4.43 -12.67 3.51
N SER A 28 5.55 -13.40 3.49
CA SER A 28 6.56 -13.31 2.43
C SER A 28 6.02 -13.71 1.05
N LYS A 29 5.04 -14.62 0.99
CA LYS A 29 4.39 -15.07 -0.24
C LYS A 29 3.51 -14.01 -0.89
N LYS A 30 3.03 -13.05 -0.11
CA LYS A 30 2.17 -11.95 -0.59
C LYS A 30 2.90 -10.60 -0.65
N SER A 31 4.12 -10.54 -0.13
CA SER A 31 4.96 -9.34 -0.16
C SER A 31 5.66 -9.15 -1.51
N THR A 32 6.00 -7.91 -1.81
CA THR A 32 6.80 -7.52 -2.99
C THR A 32 8.00 -6.70 -2.53
N ARG A 33 8.91 -6.35 -3.46
CA ARG A 33 10.05 -5.49 -3.15
C ARG A 33 9.66 -4.10 -2.66
N SER A 34 8.48 -3.62 -3.02
CA SER A 34 8.02 -2.26 -2.69
C SER A 34 6.93 -2.21 -1.62
N SER A 35 6.44 -3.37 -1.16
CA SER A 35 5.37 -3.43 -0.16
C SER A 35 5.40 -4.76 0.59
N LEU A 36 5.37 -4.69 1.93
CA LEU A 36 5.32 -5.86 2.80
C LEU A 36 3.90 -6.10 3.27
N VAL A 37 3.47 -7.35 3.21
CA VAL A 37 2.21 -7.79 3.79
C VAL A 37 2.51 -8.33 5.17
N MET A 38 1.90 -7.76 6.21
CA MET A 38 2.10 -8.20 7.59
C MET A 38 0.77 -8.56 8.24
N ARG A 39 0.77 -9.59 9.08
CA ARG A 39 -0.43 -10.16 9.70
C ARG A 39 -0.25 -10.30 11.20
N HIS A 40 -1.25 -9.90 11.96
CA HIS A 40 -1.26 -10.12 13.39
C HIS A 40 -2.14 -11.35 13.71
N THR A 41 -1.52 -12.50 13.90
CA THR A 41 -2.22 -13.80 14.01
C THR A 41 -3.29 -13.83 15.10
N ALA A 42 -3.06 -13.14 16.22
CA ALA A 42 -4.00 -13.13 17.34
C ALA A 42 -5.27 -12.31 17.08
N THR A 43 -5.21 -11.26 16.25
CA THR A 43 -6.38 -10.40 15.95
C THR A 43 -6.94 -10.64 14.54
N GLY A 44 -6.18 -11.30 13.66
CA GLY A 44 -6.49 -11.41 12.25
C GLY A 44 -6.19 -10.14 11.45
N ASP A 45 -5.65 -9.08 12.07
CA ASP A 45 -5.36 -7.83 11.36
C ASP A 45 -4.32 -8.06 10.26
N LYS A 46 -4.50 -7.37 9.13
CA LYS A 46 -3.65 -7.47 7.95
C LYS A 46 -3.37 -6.07 7.42
N ILE A 47 -2.11 -5.68 7.49
CA ILE A 47 -1.62 -4.40 6.99
C ILE A 47 -0.67 -4.59 5.82
N ILE A 48 -0.61 -3.57 4.98
CA ILE A 48 0.40 -3.44 3.94
C ILE A 48 1.31 -2.27 4.34
N VAL A 49 2.62 -2.52 4.41
CA VAL A 49 3.63 -1.52 4.77
C VAL A 49 4.46 -1.17 3.54
N SER A 50 4.63 0.11 3.23
CA SER A 50 5.41 0.58 2.08
C SER A 50 6.11 1.91 2.36
N LYS A 51 6.84 2.44 1.37
CA LYS A 51 7.43 3.78 1.41
C LYS A 51 6.76 4.70 0.39
N LYS A 52 6.50 5.95 0.79
CA LYS A 52 5.99 7.04 -0.05
C LYS A 52 6.75 8.33 0.25
N ALA A 53 7.48 8.86 -0.73
CA ALA A 53 8.36 10.02 -0.59
C ALA A 53 9.27 9.90 0.64
N ALA A 54 10.02 8.80 0.73
CA ALA A 54 10.86 8.40 1.87
C ALA A 54 10.14 8.12 3.22
N ASN A 55 8.86 8.45 3.38
CA ASN A 55 8.12 8.13 4.61
C ASN A 55 7.62 6.68 4.59
N TRP A 56 7.70 6.03 5.75
CA TRP A 56 7.01 4.78 5.98
C TRP A 56 5.52 5.01 6.14
N VAL A 57 4.74 4.24 5.41
CA VAL A 57 3.29 4.27 5.43
C VAL A 57 2.72 2.87 5.54
N TYR A 58 1.49 2.79 6.04
CA TYR A 58 0.71 1.56 6.04
C TYR A 58 -0.74 1.84 5.67
N PHE A 59 -1.43 0.78 5.28
CA PHE A 59 -2.89 0.72 5.25
C PHE A 59 -3.37 -0.66 5.65
N SER A 60 -4.52 -0.71 6.33
CA SER A 60 -5.24 -1.95 6.62
C SER A 60 -5.96 -2.44 5.37
N VAL A 61 -5.99 -3.76 5.20
CA VAL A 61 -6.77 -4.41 4.14
C VAL A 61 -8.26 -4.50 4.50
N HIS A 62 -8.60 -4.28 5.77
CA HIS A 62 -9.95 -4.49 6.30
C HIS A 62 -10.68 -3.19 6.64
N ASP A 63 -9.97 -2.07 6.80
CA ASP A 63 -10.55 -0.78 7.15
C ASP A 63 -9.84 0.36 6.40
N ASP A 64 -10.57 1.00 5.49
CA ASP A 64 -10.07 2.11 4.68
C ASP A 64 -9.70 3.35 5.52
N SER A 65 -10.26 3.50 6.73
CA SER A 65 -9.89 4.57 7.66
C SER A 65 -8.63 4.25 8.45
N ASP A 66 -8.20 2.98 8.49
CA ASP A 66 -7.02 2.51 9.19
C ASP A 66 -5.76 2.52 8.29
N ASN A 67 -5.30 3.73 7.99
CA ASN A 67 -4.08 3.96 7.23
C ASN A 67 -3.30 5.17 7.75
N GLY A 68 -2.04 5.32 7.32
CA GLY A 68 -1.23 6.49 7.62
C GLY A 68 0.25 6.16 7.77
N THR A 69 0.90 6.84 8.71
CA THR A 69 2.31 6.71 9.05
C THR A 69 2.50 5.93 10.35
N ILE A 70 3.74 5.81 10.83
CA ILE A 70 4.03 5.18 12.12
C ILE A 70 3.27 5.84 13.29
N VAL A 71 3.03 7.15 13.23
CA VAL A 71 2.29 7.87 14.27
C VAL A 71 0.84 7.39 14.31
N ASP A 72 0.19 7.37 13.15
CA ASP A 72 -1.20 6.93 13.01
C ASP A 72 -1.33 5.43 13.34
N PHE A 73 -0.29 4.63 13.06
CA PHE A 73 -0.25 3.22 13.44
C PHE A 73 -0.30 3.04 14.95
N ILE A 74 0.56 3.76 15.69
CA ILE A 74 0.62 3.67 17.16
C ILE A 74 -0.68 4.20 17.76
N GLU A 75 -1.18 5.33 17.24
CA GLU A 75 -2.43 5.93 17.70
C GLU A 75 -3.62 4.97 17.55
N LYS A 76 -3.72 4.21 16.44
CA LYS A 76 -4.86 3.30 16.23
C LYS A 76 -4.74 1.96 16.96
N ARG A 77 -3.53 1.56 17.37
CA ARG A 77 -3.29 0.30 18.08
C ARG A 77 -3.21 0.49 19.60
N THR A 78 -3.15 1.74 20.06
CA THR A 78 -2.97 2.08 21.48
C THR A 78 -3.88 3.25 21.87
N SER A 79 -3.89 3.64 23.14
CA SER A 79 -4.57 4.87 23.60
C SER A 79 -3.58 5.99 23.94
N LYS A 80 -2.38 5.95 23.35
CA LYS A 80 -1.30 6.90 23.65
C LYS A 80 -1.59 8.28 23.05
N SER A 81 -1.34 9.31 23.83
CA SER A 81 -1.33 10.70 23.38
C SER A 81 -0.10 11.00 22.51
N LEU A 82 -0.14 12.07 21.70
CA LEU A 82 1.01 12.47 20.87
C LEU A 82 2.32 12.60 21.66
N PRO A 83 2.38 13.23 22.85
CA PRO A 83 3.62 13.26 23.64
C PRO A 83 4.16 11.87 24.02
N GLU A 84 3.28 10.92 24.34
CA GLU A 84 3.66 9.55 24.67
C GLU A 84 4.19 8.80 23.43
N ILE A 85 3.52 8.96 22.29
CA ILE A 85 3.99 8.43 21.00
C ILE A 85 5.35 9.00 20.65
N GLY A 86 5.55 10.31 20.81
CA GLY A 86 6.83 10.95 20.53
C GLY A 86 7.96 10.44 21.43
N LYS A 87 7.68 10.22 22.73
CA LYS A 87 8.63 9.64 23.68
C LYS A 87 9.03 8.22 23.28
N GLU A 88 8.05 7.41 22.90
CA GLU A 88 8.29 6.04 22.45
C GLU A 88 9.12 5.98 21.16
N LEU A 89 8.75 6.79 20.16
CA LEU A 89 9.51 6.84 18.90
C LEU A 89 10.93 7.36 19.10
N ALA A 90 11.13 8.34 20.00
CA ALA A 90 12.46 8.79 20.38
C ALA A 90 13.30 7.67 21.01
N ALA A 91 12.71 6.88 21.92
CA ALA A 91 13.37 5.73 22.52
C ALA A 91 13.69 4.65 21.48
N TRP A 92 12.76 4.39 20.56
CA TRP A 92 12.94 3.44 19.47
C TRP A 92 14.11 3.84 18.55
N SER A 93 14.14 5.10 18.11
CA SER A 93 15.24 5.65 17.30
C SER A 93 16.59 5.65 18.04
N GLY A 94 16.57 5.75 19.38
CA GLY A 94 17.75 5.64 20.23
C GLY A 94 18.25 4.20 20.45
N GLY A 95 17.65 3.20 19.81
CA GLY A 95 18.06 1.80 19.90
C GLY A 95 17.42 1.01 21.05
N ALA A 96 16.46 1.59 21.78
CA ALA A 96 15.73 0.88 22.83
C ALA A 96 14.61 -0.04 22.28
N GLY A 97 14.39 -0.04 20.97
CA GLY A 97 13.39 -0.88 20.32
C GLY A 97 13.82 -2.34 20.21
N ALA A 98 12.91 -3.26 20.52
CA ALA A 98 13.12 -4.68 20.26
C ALA A 98 13.05 -4.95 18.75
N LEU A 99 14.20 -5.25 18.14
CA LEU A 99 14.22 -5.66 16.74
C LEU A 99 13.61 -7.06 16.58
N PRO A 100 12.93 -7.34 15.45
CA PRO A 100 12.41 -8.66 15.18
C PRO A 100 13.54 -9.71 15.14
N VAL A 101 13.24 -10.92 15.61
CA VAL A 101 14.20 -12.05 15.63
C VAL A 101 14.53 -12.54 14.22
N TYR A 102 13.70 -12.19 13.23
CA TYR A 102 13.90 -12.54 11.83
C TYR A 102 14.20 -11.30 10.98
N ALA A 103 14.98 -11.50 9.93
CA ALA A 103 15.31 -10.44 8.98
C ALA A 103 14.07 -10.07 8.16
N LEU A 104 13.68 -8.79 8.20
CA LEU A 104 12.70 -8.22 7.30
C LEU A 104 13.41 -7.72 6.02
N PRO A 105 12.85 -7.96 4.83
CA PRO A 105 13.41 -7.44 3.59
C PRO A 105 13.33 -5.90 3.57
N ASP A 106 14.33 -5.26 2.97
CA ASP A 106 14.27 -3.81 2.75
C ASP A 106 13.19 -3.46 1.74
N VAL A 107 12.46 -2.38 2.03
CA VAL A 107 11.36 -1.89 1.22
C VAL A 107 11.87 -0.79 0.32
N GLN A 108 11.80 -1.05 -0.98
CA GLN A 108 12.12 -0.06 -2.02
C GLN A 108 10.93 0.85 -2.24
N GLU A 109 11.17 2.15 -2.36
CA GLU A 109 10.11 3.07 -2.74
C GLU A 109 9.57 2.71 -4.13
N GLN A 110 8.24 2.75 -4.27
CA GLN A 110 7.61 2.47 -5.54
C GLN A 110 7.86 3.63 -6.51
N ILE A 111 8.70 3.40 -7.52
CA ILE A 111 8.94 4.37 -8.58
C ILE A 111 7.84 4.27 -9.63
N TYR A 112 7.03 5.34 -9.76
CA TYR A 112 6.00 5.42 -10.78
C TYR A 112 6.58 5.92 -12.11
N ASP A 113 7.03 4.99 -12.95
CA ASP A 113 7.54 5.30 -14.29
C ASP A 113 6.40 5.55 -15.28
N ARG A 114 6.03 6.84 -15.42
CA ARG A 114 5.01 7.30 -16.37
C ARG A 114 5.37 6.98 -17.81
N THR A 115 6.66 7.04 -18.17
CA THR A 115 7.12 6.79 -19.54
C THR A 115 6.94 5.33 -19.91
N ARG A 116 7.28 4.40 -19.00
CA ARG A 116 7.03 2.97 -19.19
C ARG A 116 5.53 2.67 -19.34
N ILE A 117 4.68 3.28 -18.52
CA ILE A 117 3.23 3.09 -18.60
C ILE A 117 2.68 3.63 -19.93
N ALA A 118 3.09 4.84 -20.34
CA ALA A 118 2.69 5.42 -21.62
C ALA A 118 3.14 4.56 -22.80
N ASN A 119 4.37 4.03 -22.78
CA ASN A 119 4.87 3.13 -23.82
C ASN A 119 4.14 1.79 -23.84
N ALA A 120 3.79 1.22 -22.68
CA ALA A 120 2.98 0.01 -22.61
C ALA A 120 1.57 0.26 -23.18
N PHE A 121 0.99 1.43 -22.89
CA PHE A 121 -0.34 1.81 -23.36
C PHE A 121 -0.43 1.96 -24.88
N LYS A 122 0.63 2.44 -25.55
CA LYS A 122 0.69 2.55 -27.02
C LYS A 122 0.41 1.25 -27.78
N TRP A 123 0.69 0.10 -27.16
CA TRP A 123 0.48 -1.21 -27.77
C TRP A 123 -0.88 -1.83 -27.44
N MET A 124 -1.68 -1.16 -26.61
CA MET A 124 -3.01 -1.65 -26.23
C MET A 124 -4.01 -1.30 -27.33
N ARG A 125 -4.98 -2.20 -27.54
CA ARG A 125 -5.99 -2.04 -28.59
C ARG A 125 -7.32 -1.63 -27.95
N PRO A 126 -8.02 -0.60 -28.46
CA PRO A 126 -9.35 -0.29 -27.96
C PRO A 126 -10.30 -1.45 -28.24
N VAL A 127 -11.18 -1.77 -27.29
CA VAL A 127 -12.15 -2.86 -27.41
C VAL A 127 -13.55 -2.38 -27.00
N ALA A 128 -14.52 -2.63 -27.89
CA ALA A 128 -15.94 -2.37 -27.65
C ALA A 128 -16.64 -3.56 -26.96
N ALA A 129 -16.08 -4.76 -27.12
CA ALA A 129 -16.56 -5.99 -26.52
C ALA A 129 -15.36 -6.84 -26.09
N HIS A 130 -15.33 -7.25 -24.82
CA HIS A 130 -14.27 -8.09 -24.28
C HIS A 130 -14.88 -9.40 -23.76
N PRO A 131 -14.47 -10.58 -24.27
CA PRO A 131 -15.08 -11.86 -23.91
C PRO A 131 -15.13 -12.12 -22.40
N TYR A 132 -14.03 -11.86 -21.68
CA TYR A 132 -14.00 -12.00 -20.22
C TYR A 132 -15.03 -11.10 -19.50
N LEU A 133 -15.22 -9.86 -19.95
CA LEU A 133 -16.16 -8.94 -19.29
C LEU A 133 -17.61 -9.37 -19.52
N ILE A 134 -17.93 -9.79 -20.75
CA ILE A 134 -19.29 -10.16 -21.14
C ILE A 134 -19.64 -11.56 -20.64
N ASN A 135 -18.81 -12.55 -20.94
CA ASN A 135 -19.14 -13.95 -20.71
C ASN A 135 -18.87 -14.38 -19.28
N GLU A 136 -17.78 -13.90 -18.66
CA GLU A 136 -17.39 -14.33 -17.30
C GLU A 136 -17.89 -13.36 -16.23
N ARG A 137 -17.64 -12.06 -16.41
CA ARG A 137 -18.06 -11.02 -15.44
C ARG A 137 -19.51 -10.58 -15.61
N LYS A 138 -20.21 -11.11 -16.63
CA LYS A 138 -21.62 -10.83 -16.93
C LYS A 138 -21.94 -9.34 -17.08
N ILE A 139 -20.97 -8.56 -17.57
CA ILE A 139 -21.16 -7.14 -17.88
C ILE A 139 -21.70 -7.04 -19.32
N PRO A 140 -22.94 -6.58 -19.53
CA PRO A 140 -23.53 -6.55 -20.86
C PRO A 140 -22.72 -5.70 -21.84
N ALA A 141 -22.69 -6.10 -23.12
CA ALA A 141 -22.03 -5.32 -24.17
C ALA A 141 -22.61 -3.89 -24.29
N SER A 142 -23.90 -3.69 -23.97
CA SER A 142 -24.53 -2.37 -23.93
C SER A 142 -23.90 -1.45 -22.87
N VAL A 143 -23.42 -1.99 -21.75
CA VAL A 143 -22.70 -1.23 -20.73
C VAL A 143 -21.32 -0.84 -21.24
N LEU A 144 -20.59 -1.77 -21.87
CA LEU A 144 -19.25 -1.50 -22.42
C LEU A 144 -19.29 -0.46 -23.55
N ASN A 145 -20.36 -0.47 -24.35
CA ASN A 145 -20.59 0.48 -25.45
C ASN A 145 -21.25 1.80 -25.01
N HIS A 146 -21.54 1.98 -23.72
CA HIS A 146 -22.15 3.22 -23.25
C HIS A 146 -21.21 4.41 -23.50
N PRO A 147 -21.70 5.59 -23.93
CA PRO A 147 -20.85 6.74 -24.28
C PRO A 147 -19.82 7.13 -23.21
N LYS A 148 -20.13 6.93 -21.92
CA LYS A 148 -19.20 7.14 -20.80
C LYS A 148 -17.91 6.30 -20.88
N PHE A 149 -17.93 5.17 -21.58
CA PHE A 149 -16.79 4.27 -21.75
C PHE A 149 -16.17 4.33 -23.16
N SER A 150 -16.65 5.22 -24.04
CA SER A 150 -16.10 5.37 -25.39
C SER A 150 -14.61 5.71 -25.34
N GLY A 151 -13.80 4.87 -25.99
CA GLY A 151 -12.34 5.00 -25.99
C GLY A 151 -11.66 4.78 -24.62
N ARG A 152 -12.33 4.11 -23.66
CA ARG A 152 -11.81 3.90 -22.30
C ARG A 152 -11.41 2.46 -22.00
N ILE A 153 -11.85 1.51 -22.81
CA ILE A 153 -11.61 0.09 -22.61
C ILE A 153 -10.64 -0.40 -23.67
N PHE A 154 -9.58 -1.05 -23.21
CA PHE A 154 -8.50 -1.55 -24.04
C PHE A 154 -8.21 -3.01 -23.70
N GLN A 155 -7.47 -3.67 -24.58
CA GLN A 155 -6.91 -4.99 -24.35
C GLN A 155 -5.39 -4.92 -24.52
N ASP A 156 -4.65 -5.49 -23.57
CA ASP A 156 -3.20 -5.61 -23.65
C ASP A 156 -2.76 -6.84 -24.49
N ARG A 157 -1.45 -7.03 -24.64
CA ARG A 157 -0.87 -8.15 -25.40
C ARG A 157 -1.14 -9.54 -24.78
N TYR A 158 -1.55 -9.59 -23.51
CA TYR A 158 -1.85 -10.82 -22.79
C TYR A 158 -3.35 -11.13 -22.78
N GLY A 159 -4.19 -10.26 -23.37
CA GLY A 159 -5.64 -10.42 -23.36
C GLY A 159 -6.31 -9.92 -22.10
N ASN A 160 -5.62 -9.11 -21.27
CA ASN A 160 -6.23 -8.48 -20.11
C ASN A 160 -7.08 -7.28 -20.55
N ALA A 161 -8.24 -7.11 -19.92
CA ALA A 161 -9.01 -5.88 -20.02
C ALA A 161 -8.32 -4.76 -19.24
N VAL A 162 -8.06 -3.63 -19.90
CA VAL A 162 -7.43 -2.44 -19.33
C VAL A 162 -8.41 -1.28 -19.41
N PHE A 163 -8.61 -0.58 -18.28
CA PHE A 163 -9.48 0.58 -18.18
C PHE A 163 -8.65 1.83 -17.98
N GLN A 164 -8.79 2.80 -18.89
CA GLN A 164 -8.16 4.10 -18.73
C GLN A 164 -8.92 4.91 -17.67
N ASN A 165 -8.23 5.34 -16.62
CA ASN A 165 -8.83 6.21 -15.61
C ASN A 165 -8.99 7.65 -16.15
N LEU A 166 -10.09 8.31 -15.78
CA LEU A 166 -10.33 9.72 -16.08
C LEU A 166 -9.48 10.57 -15.14
N THR A 167 -8.47 11.26 -15.65
CA THR A 167 -7.98 12.48 -15.03
C THR A 167 -8.63 13.64 -15.78
N ASN A 168 -9.73 14.15 -15.24
CA ASN A 168 -10.19 15.50 -15.54
C ASN A 168 -9.41 16.49 -14.67
#